data_AF-R9KL40-F1
#
_entry.id   AF-R9KL40-F1
#
_cell.length_a   1.000
_cell.length_b   1.000
_cell.length_c   1.000
_cell.angle_alpha   90.00
_cell.angle_beta   90.00
_cell.angle_gamma   90.00
#
_symmetry.space_group_name_H-M   'P 1'
#
loop_
_entity.id
_entity.type
_entity.pdbx_description
1 polymer ?
#
loop_
_entity_poly.entity_id
_entity_poly.type
_entity_poly.pdbx_seq_one_letter_code
_entity_poly.pdbx_strand_id
1 'polypeptide(L)'
;MDYKIKSTYEVTQTHEFSVDWNGFNFLIIYGHHINGWFIAFPNWNKCTEAGEPSDVAYNATKIAFTNIRAEAPMYLAQAIKEHWESIKEREGN
;
A
#
# COMPACT_ATOMS: atom_id res chain seq x y z
N MET A 1 6.61 31.32 -11.61
CA MET A 1 6.22 30.45 -10.48
C MET A 1 7.45 29.62 -10.20
N ASP A 2 8.17 29.94 -9.13
CA ASP A 2 9.46 29.30 -8.86
C ASP A 2 9.26 28.32 -7.72
N TYR A 3 9.29 27.03 -8.04
CA TYR A 3 9.32 25.97 -7.03
C TYR A 3 10.78 25.65 -6.69
N LYS A 4 11.03 25.22 -5.44
CA LYS A 4 12.35 24.73 -5.00
C LYS A 4 12.19 23.39 -4.32
N ILE A 5 12.97 22.41 -4.76
CA ILE A 5 13.13 21.15 -4.04
C ILE A 5 13.87 21.46 -2.73
N LYS A 6 13.19 21.27 -1.59
CA LYS A 6 13.74 21.60 -0.26
C LYS A 6 14.60 20.46 0.30
N SER A 7 14.14 19.23 0.13
CA SER A 7 14.76 18.02 0.64
C SER A 7 14.43 16.85 -0.26
N THR A 8 15.29 15.81 -0.21
CA THR A 8 15.08 14.52 -0.87
C THR A 8 15.08 13.44 0.20
N TYR A 9 14.16 12.48 0.09
CA TYR A 9 14.05 11.35 1.01
C TYR A 9 13.99 10.06 0.21
N GLU A 10 14.55 8.99 0.76
CA GLU A 10 14.49 7.67 0.16
C GLU A 10 13.21 6.95 0.62
N VAL A 11 12.66 6.16 -0.29
CA VAL A 11 11.59 5.21 0.00
C VAL A 11 12.25 3.85 0.16
N THR A 12 11.87 3.12 1.21
CA THR A 12 12.43 1.80 1.54
C THR A 12 11.32 0.75 1.62
N GLN A 13 11.70 -0.52 1.73
CA GLN A 13 10.77 -1.66 1.92
C GLN A 13 9.63 -1.65 0.90
N THR A 14 9.98 -1.32 -0.35
CA THR A 14 9.01 -1.13 -1.43
C THR A 14 8.74 -2.44 -2.12
N HIS A 15 7.46 -2.76 -2.25
CA HIS A 15 7.01 -3.99 -2.88
C HIS A 15 5.84 -3.70 -3.81
N GLU A 16 5.75 -4.48 -4.88
CA GLU A 16 4.70 -4.39 -5.88
C GLU A 16 4.12 -5.78 -6.14
N PHE A 17 2.79 -5.88 -6.15
CA PHE A 17 2.08 -7.10 -6.49
C PHE A 17 0.66 -6.79 -6.98
N SER A 18 -0.01 -7.77 -7.58
CA SER A 18 -1.39 -7.62 -8.04
C SER A 18 -2.35 -8.54 -7.29
N VAL A 19 -3.56 -8.04 -7.03
CA VAL A 19 -4.66 -8.81 -6.44
C VAL A 19 -5.83 -8.81 -7.40
N ASP A 20 -6.30 -10.01 -7.76
CA ASP A 20 -7.58 -10.18 -8.43
C ASP A 20 -8.67 -10.44 -7.39
N TRP A 21 -9.69 -9.59 -7.35
CA TRP A 21 -10.81 -9.73 -6.42
C TRP A 21 -12.12 -9.27 -7.07
N ASN A 22 -13.13 -10.14 -7.01
CA ASN A 22 -14.48 -9.86 -7.51
C ASN A 22 -14.53 -9.33 -8.96
N GLY A 23 -13.72 -9.92 -9.86
CA GLY A 23 -13.65 -9.52 -11.27
C GLY A 23 -12.87 -8.24 -11.54
N PHE A 24 -12.23 -7.66 -10.53
CA PHE A 24 -11.35 -6.49 -10.64
C PHE A 24 -9.90 -6.88 -10.36
N ASN A 25 -8.99 -6.21 -11.05
CA ASN A 25 -7.56 -6.29 -10.77
C ASN A 25 -7.10 -5.02 -10.03
N PHE A 26 -6.30 -5.20 -9.00
CA PHE A 26 -5.69 -4.13 -8.22
C PHE A 26 -4.18 -4.30 -8.29
N LEU A 27 -3.50 -3.40 -9.00
CA LEU A 27 -2.04 -3.30 -8.94
C LEU A 27 -1.70 -2.50 -7.68
N ILE A 28 -0.94 -3.08 -6.77
CA ILE A 28 -0.66 -2.52 -5.44
C ILE A 28 0.83 -2.28 -5.31
N ILE A 29 1.22 -1.08 -4.92
CA ILE A 29 2.58 -0.74 -4.50
C ILE A 29 2.49 -0.23 -3.06
N TYR A 30 3.31 -0.76 -2.16
CA TYR A 30 3.41 -0.26 -0.79
C TYR A 30 4.87 -0.16 -0.35
N GLY A 31 5.14 0.67 0.65
CA GLY A 31 6.48 0.83 1.20
C GLY A 31 6.56 1.88 2.30
N HIS A 32 7.76 2.11 2.81
CA HIS A 32 8.02 3.04 3.90
C HIS A 32 8.65 4.34 3.37
N HIS A 33 8.07 5.48 3.72
CA HIS A 33 8.54 6.83 3.43
C HIS A 33 8.78 7.61 4.73
N ILE A 34 9.19 8.88 4.62
CA ILE A 34 9.61 9.67 5.80
C ILE A 34 8.53 9.82 6.91
N ASN A 35 7.24 9.72 6.58
CA ASN A 35 6.16 9.88 7.57
C ASN A 35 5.44 8.57 7.89
N GLY A 36 6.01 7.41 7.55
CA GLY A 36 5.41 6.10 7.78
C GLY A 36 5.22 5.32 6.49
N TRP A 37 4.13 4.58 6.37
CA TRP A 37 3.90 3.72 5.22
C TRP A 37 2.97 4.36 4.20
N PHE A 38 3.02 3.89 2.96
CA PHE A 38 2.06 4.25 1.93
C PHE A 38 1.54 3.01 1.20
N ILE A 39 0.35 3.14 0.61
CA ILE A 39 -0.25 2.18 -0.30
C ILE A 39 -0.73 2.95 -1.53
N ALA A 40 -0.36 2.48 -2.72
CA ALA A 40 -0.76 3.04 -4.00
C ALA A 40 -1.44 1.96 -4.87
N PHE A 41 -2.47 2.38 -5.59
CA PHE A 41 -3.17 1.61 -6.59
C PHE A 41 -3.08 2.33 -7.95
N PRO A 42 -1.96 2.18 -8.70
CA PRO A 42 -1.71 2.98 -9.90
C PRO A 42 -2.81 2.81 -10.95
N ASN A 43 -3.29 1.59 -11.17
CA ASN A 43 -4.34 1.30 -12.15
C ASN A 43 -5.74 1.83 -11.75
N TRP A 44 -5.90 2.33 -10.52
CA TRP A 44 -7.10 3.02 -10.04
C TRP A 44 -6.90 4.52 -9.79
N ASN A 45 -5.69 5.05 -10.02
CA ASN A 45 -5.30 6.43 -9.69
C ASN A 45 -5.56 6.80 -8.22
N LYS A 46 -5.25 5.89 -7.29
CA LYS A 46 -5.46 6.10 -5.84
C LYS A 46 -4.16 5.88 -5.07
N CYS A 47 -3.98 6.63 -3.99
CA CYS A 47 -2.95 6.38 -2.99
C CYS A 47 -3.41 6.86 -1.61
N THR A 48 -2.79 6.34 -0.56
CA THR A 48 -3.06 6.72 0.82
C THR A 48 -1.83 6.47 1.69
N GLU A 49 -1.69 7.26 2.76
CA GLU A 49 -0.80 6.87 3.86
C GLU A 49 -1.34 5.61 4.55
N ALA A 50 -0.46 4.86 5.19
CA ALA A 50 -0.76 3.57 5.79
C ALA A 50 0.02 3.40 7.11
N GLY A 51 -0.38 2.40 7.87
CA GLY A 51 0.41 1.84 8.97
C GLY A 51 1.34 0.75 8.44
N GLU A 52 2.01 0.03 9.34
CA GLU A 52 2.78 -1.15 8.96
C GLU A 52 1.90 -2.11 8.12
N PRO A 53 2.44 -2.84 7.12
CA PRO A 53 1.63 -3.71 6.27
C PRO A 53 0.79 -4.74 7.03
N SER A 54 1.21 -5.12 8.25
CA SER A 54 0.49 -6.03 9.15
C SER A 54 -0.73 -5.40 9.85
N ASP A 55 -0.87 -4.07 9.87
CA ASP A 55 -2.01 -3.36 10.48
C ASP A 55 -3.21 -3.31 9.53
N VAL A 56 -3.88 -4.45 9.40
CA VAL A 56 -5.01 -4.64 8.48
C VAL A 56 -6.15 -3.65 8.74
N ALA A 57 -6.51 -3.41 10.00
CA ALA A 57 -7.67 -2.58 10.35
C ALA A 57 -7.43 -1.10 10.00
N TYR A 58 -6.25 -0.57 10.34
CA TYR A 58 -5.91 0.81 9.99
C TYR A 58 -5.73 0.97 8.47
N ASN A 59 -5.04 0.03 7.81
CA ASN A 59 -4.82 0.07 6.37
C ASN A 59 -6.13 -0.01 5.59
N ALA A 60 -7.05 -0.90 5.99
CA ALA A 60 -8.39 -0.97 5.39
C ALA A 60 -9.15 0.35 5.54
N THR A 61 -9.06 1.00 6.70
CA THR A 61 -9.68 2.32 6.93
C THR A 61 -9.09 3.40 5.99
N LYS A 62 -7.76 3.45 5.86
CA LYS A 62 -7.06 4.40 4.99
C LYS A 62 -7.33 4.14 3.51
N ILE A 63 -7.44 2.87 3.10
CA ILE A 63 -7.81 2.47 1.74
C ILE A 63 -9.26 2.89 1.45
N ALA A 64 -10.19 2.69 2.39
CA ALA A 64 -11.58 3.09 2.23
C ALA A 64 -11.74 4.60 1.95
N PHE A 65 -10.93 5.45 2.60
CA PHE A 65 -10.94 6.90 2.35
C PHE A 65 -10.48 7.32 0.94
N THR A 66 -9.84 6.43 0.19
CA THR A 66 -9.52 6.69 -1.22
C THR A 66 -10.76 6.61 -2.13
N ASN A 67 -11.88 6.12 -1.59
CA ASN A 67 -13.09 5.74 -2.33
C ASN A 67 -12.81 4.68 -3.41
N ILE A 68 -11.81 3.81 -3.17
CA ILE A 68 -11.66 2.58 -3.95
C ILE A 68 -12.74 1.61 -3.48
N ARG A 69 -13.63 1.22 -4.41
CA ARG A 69 -14.69 0.20 -4.31
C ARG A 69 -15.09 -0.22 -2.88
N ALA A 70 -16.30 0.09 -2.45
CA ALA A 70 -16.79 -0.03 -1.05
C ALA A 70 -16.35 -1.28 -0.25
N GLU A 71 -16.33 -2.47 -0.86
CA GLU A 71 -16.01 -3.73 -0.17
C GLU A 71 -14.54 -4.17 -0.28
N ALA A 72 -13.78 -3.61 -1.21
CA ALA A 72 -12.39 -3.99 -1.46
C ALA A 72 -11.41 -3.69 -0.29
N PRO A 73 -11.53 -2.60 0.51
CA PRO A 73 -10.48 -2.18 1.42
C PRO A 73 -9.98 -3.24 2.41
N MET A 74 -10.89 -4.03 2.98
CA MET A 74 -10.52 -5.09 3.94
C MET A 74 -9.71 -6.20 3.26
N TYR A 75 -10.14 -6.65 2.07
CA TYR A 75 -9.46 -7.69 1.31
C TYR A 75 -8.10 -7.22 0.77
N LEU A 76 -8.01 -5.97 0.32
CA LEU A 76 -6.75 -5.38 -0.14
C LEU A 76 -5.75 -5.22 1.02
N ALA A 77 -6.20 -4.77 2.19
CA ALA A 77 -5.35 -4.69 3.38
C ALA A 77 -4.86 -6.07 3.84
N GLN A 78 -5.74 -7.08 3.82
CA GLN A 78 -5.38 -8.45 4.14
C GLN A 78 -4.36 -9.03 3.16
N ALA A 79 -4.54 -8.80 1.85
CA ALA A 79 -3.59 -9.23 0.83
C ALA A 79 -2.21 -8.56 0.98
N ILE A 80 -2.16 -7.29 1.39
CA ILE A 80 -0.91 -6.57 1.69
C ILE A 80 -0.18 -7.22 2.87
N LYS A 81 -0.90 -7.55 3.95
CA LYS A 81 -0.34 -8.28 5.10
C LYS A 81 0.25 -9.62 4.67
N GLU A 82 -0.51 -10.43 3.94
CA GLU A 82 -0.08 -11.76 3.49
C GLU A 82 1.17 -11.69 2.60
N HIS A 83 1.19 -10.73 1.68
CA HIS A 83 2.35 -10.49 0.84
C HIS A 83 3.59 -10.09 1.68
N TRP A 84 3.42 -9.19 2.63
CA TRP A 84 4.48 -8.75 3.55
C TRP A 84 5.04 -9.88 4.40
N GLU A 85 4.18 -10.70 4.98
CA GLU A 85 4.58 -11.87 5.78
C GLU A 85 5.36 -12.87 4.91
N SER A 86 4.90 -13.12 3.68
CA SER A 86 5.60 -14.03 2.75
C SER A 86 7.01 -13.58 2.36
N ILE A 87 7.26 -12.26 2.35
CA ILE A 87 8.59 -11.70 2.08
C ILE A 87 9.47 -11.88 3.31
N LYS A 88 8.98 -11.54 4.51
CA LYS A 88 9.72 -11.72 5.76
C LYS A 88 10.15 -13.18 5.97
N GLU A 89 9.31 -14.14 5.62
CA GLU A 89 9.64 -15.58 5.69
C GLU A 89 10.76 -15.99 4.71
N ARG A 90 10.87 -15.33 3.55
CA ARG A 90 11.94 -15.59 2.57
C ARG A 90 13.26 -14.98 2.97
N GLU A 91 13.23 -13.84 3.66
CA GLU A 91 14.43 -13.13 4.14
C GLU A 91 14.98 -13.69 5.45
N GLY A 92 14.16 -14.41 6.22
CA GLY A 92 14.54 -15.09 7.47
C GLY A 92 15.13 -16.49 7.29
N ASN A 93 15.22 -16.99 6.05
CA ASN A 93 15.88 -18.25 5.65
C ASN A 93 17.17 -17.97 4.88
#